data_AF-A0A937NSW4-F1
#
_entry.id   AF-A0A937NSW4-F1
#
_cell.length_a   1.000
_cell.length_b   1.000
_cell.length_c   1.000
_cell.angle_alpha   90.00
_cell.angle_beta   90.00
_cell.angle_gamma   90.00
#
_symmetry.space_group_name_H-M   'P 1'
#
loop_
_entity.id
_entity.type
_entity.pdbx_description
1 polymer ?
#
loop_
_entity_poly.entity_id
_entity_poly.type
_entity_poly.pdbx_seq_one_letter_code
_entity_poly.pdbx_strand_id
1 'polypeptide(L)'
;MTLRDRVMGFALRRGSSWIVLLGLLIAGMALPVAAAPQTADPADAQLLQLFPKSAAPTNFEKQSETVLLKSLAWWERDKKWHPELDENSVFHATLQHRSTTERSWELGIGKGGQIYSMYSSFGEAMAPSQPDSQWNDEVWQFTTIYGHLLGRDLPDIPGDATRMKFANAFVHQSGVYTKEKDSKPFYSPILAEHFDAKERSYSVLSWGQIPSPSINRSGILVYTKYRDLGAGVIEVTYVIYNFEDEPMTNLGPWGGVRTSVFPEHVISNPDGSYRFFTPWSYGFDRLDGCRVNFEDTGGWAAVTANADNPYSHAIGVVFGKQLDRKGEHYGKPRYDCGDSRHGTRDYTVQATVINIKDKPGTPHMLRMYFVIDTLDKVAEKCNRLADHADYEPLDLSEANTPLVPLYAKRVGADAVLSREAAGQPVCKVYAWPVNQSVPLFLMKNNETGRHFVTTDPYAQCASEPFKNPFKPGHASYAKYQDRTIYRPYLKKTDWIELLGFVMPEDRADRKTYAYDSLSAIPALEQAFDPGDTIGAQDIMVRRNTD
;
A
#
# COMPACT_ATOMS: atom_id res chain seq x y z
N MET A 1 -47.64 -35.93 -31.97
CA MET A 1 -48.88 -35.53 -31.29
C MET A 1 -48.96 -34.01 -31.36
N THR A 2 -50.06 -33.50 -31.87
CA THR A 2 -50.26 -32.22 -32.58
C THR A 2 -51.15 -31.25 -31.80
N LEU A 3 -51.20 -29.99 -32.29
CA LEU A 3 -52.25 -28.95 -32.09
C LEU A 3 -52.34 -28.33 -30.67
N ARG A 4 -52.29 -27.02 -30.41
CA ARG A 4 -52.91 -25.80 -31.00
C ARG A 4 -54.45 -25.85 -31.00
N ASP A 5 -55.08 -25.01 -30.18
CA ASP A 5 -56.37 -24.28 -30.33
C ASP A 5 -56.58 -23.45 -29.04
N ARG A 6 -56.78 -22.13 -28.93
CA ARG A 6 -57.57 -21.07 -29.61
C ARG A 6 -59.08 -21.26 -29.62
N VAL A 7 -59.81 -20.48 -28.80
CA VAL A 7 -61.12 -19.80 -29.05
C VAL A 7 -61.27 -18.71 -27.96
N MET A 8 -61.20 -17.39 -28.21
CA MET A 8 -62.15 -16.43 -28.82
C MET A 8 -63.43 -16.09 -28.01
N GLY A 9 -63.72 -14.78 -27.88
CA GLY A 9 -65.10 -14.23 -27.78
C GLY A 9 -65.37 -13.34 -26.56
N PHE A 10 -65.09 -12.03 -26.59
CA PHE A 10 -65.96 -10.90 -27.00
C PHE A 10 -66.95 -10.33 -25.95
N ALA A 11 -66.72 -9.05 -25.64
CA ALA A 11 -67.65 -7.92 -25.41
C ALA A 11 -68.51 -7.78 -24.12
N LEU A 12 -68.07 -6.80 -23.31
CA LEU A 12 -68.78 -5.56 -22.91
C LEU A 12 -70.24 -5.62 -22.43
N ARG A 13 -70.46 -5.24 -21.15
CA ARG A 13 -71.32 -4.09 -20.80
C ARG A 13 -71.12 -3.57 -19.37
N ARG A 14 -71.22 -2.24 -19.31
CA ARG A 14 -71.17 -1.24 -18.23
C ARG A 14 -71.76 -1.64 -16.86
N GLY A 15 -71.16 -1.08 -15.81
CA GLY A 15 -71.92 -0.51 -14.69
C GLY A 15 -71.20 -0.53 -13.34
N SER A 16 -71.18 0.64 -12.70
CA SER A 16 -71.13 0.85 -11.24
C SER A 16 -69.76 1.10 -10.61
N SER A 17 -69.57 2.39 -10.28
CA SER A 17 -68.54 2.96 -9.43
C SER A 17 -68.40 2.21 -8.11
N TRP A 18 -67.19 1.73 -7.82
CA TRP A 18 -66.73 1.42 -6.48
C TRP A 18 -65.43 2.18 -6.23
N ILE A 19 -65.47 3.04 -5.21
CA ILE A 19 -64.31 3.66 -4.59
C ILE A 19 -63.46 2.53 -4.03
N VAL A 20 -62.33 2.25 -4.67
CA VAL A 20 -61.27 1.42 -4.09
C VAL A 20 -60.34 2.37 -3.37
N LEU A 21 -60.43 2.36 -2.04
CA LEU A 21 -59.39 2.87 -1.14
C LEU A 21 -58.09 2.13 -1.48
N LEU A 22 -57.19 2.79 -2.22
CA LEU A 22 -55.81 2.36 -2.31
C LEU A 22 -55.18 2.61 -0.94
N GLY A 23 -55.18 1.58 -0.10
CA GLY A 23 -54.32 1.52 1.07
C GLY A 23 -52.87 1.55 0.60
N LEU A 24 -52.24 2.71 0.72
CA LEU A 24 -50.80 2.89 0.65
C LEU A 24 -50.17 2.04 1.76
N LEU A 25 -49.85 0.79 1.45
CA LEU A 25 -48.85 0.02 2.16
C LEU A 25 -47.49 0.64 1.80
N ILE A 26 -47.13 1.70 2.54
CA ILE A 26 -45.76 2.17 2.64
C ILE A 26 -45.01 1.04 3.35
N ALA A 27 -44.51 0.08 2.57
CA ALA A 27 -43.42 -0.77 3.02
C ALA A 27 -42.24 0.16 3.24
N GLY A 28 -42.07 0.63 4.48
CA GLY A 28 -40.88 1.30 4.93
C GLY A 28 -39.71 0.33 4.74
N MET A 29 -39.04 0.41 3.60
CA MET A 29 -37.68 -0.07 3.47
C MET A 29 -36.87 0.76 4.46
N ALA A 30 -36.69 0.23 5.66
CA ALA A 30 -35.64 0.68 6.55
C ALA A 30 -34.33 0.45 5.78
N LEU A 31 -33.83 1.53 5.16
CA LEU A 31 -32.44 1.59 4.77
C LEU A 31 -31.63 1.13 6.00
N PRO A 32 -30.72 0.16 5.86
CA PRO A 32 -29.89 -0.23 6.98
C PRO A 32 -29.21 1.05 7.48
N VAL A 33 -29.54 1.43 8.72
CA VAL A 33 -28.85 2.49 9.42
C VAL A 33 -27.39 2.08 9.39
N ALA A 34 -26.60 2.80 8.60
CA ALA A 34 -25.16 2.60 8.54
C ALA A 34 -24.68 2.60 10.00
N ALA A 35 -24.06 1.51 10.42
CA ALA A 35 -23.34 1.51 11.68
C ALA A 35 -22.46 2.76 11.67
N ALA A 36 -22.58 3.59 12.71
CA ALA A 36 -21.74 4.77 12.85
C ALA A 36 -20.28 4.33 12.63
N PRO A 37 -19.51 5.04 11.79
CA PRO A 37 -18.11 4.68 11.55
C PRO A 37 -17.44 4.53 12.90
N GLN A 38 -16.80 3.39 13.14
CA GLN A 38 -15.87 3.23 14.26
C GLN A 38 -14.94 4.43 14.19
N THR A 39 -15.04 5.34 15.16
CA THR A 39 -14.20 6.54 15.19
C THR A 39 -12.76 6.07 15.25
N ALA A 40 -11.98 6.43 14.24
CA ALA A 40 -10.56 6.12 14.19
C ALA A 40 -9.89 6.50 15.52
N ASP A 41 -8.91 5.73 15.95
CA ASP A 41 -8.13 6.06 17.14
C ASP A 41 -7.50 7.45 16.91
N PRO A 42 -7.82 8.47 17.73
CA PRO A 42 -7.19 9.78 17.62
C PRO A 42 -5.66 9.72 17.67
N ALA A 43 -5.08 8.71 18.32
CA ALA A 43 -3.63 8.50 18.36
C ALA A 43 -3.04 8.13 16.98
N ASP A 44 -3.76 7.36 16.17
CA ASP A 44 -3.32 7.00 14.81
C ASP A 44 -3.36 8.18 13.86
N ALA A 45 -4.34 9.08 14.03
CA ALA A 45 -4.45 10.28 13.24
C ALA A 45 -3.15 11.12 13.33
N GLN A 46 -2.54 11.21 14.51
CA GLN A 46 -1.31 11.99 14.71
C GLN A 46 -0.12 11.39 13.95
N LEU A 47 0.03 10.06 13.93
CA LEU A 47 1.09 9.37 13.17
C LEU A 47 0.95 9.57 11.65
N LEU A 48 -0.28 9.81 11.17
CA LEU A 48 -0.62 9.87 9.75
C LEU A 48 -0.77 11.30 9.20
N GLN A 49 -0.39 12.33 9.97
CA GLN A 49 -0.47 13.74 9.57
C GLN A 49 0.79 14.28 8.88
N LEU A 50 1.72 13.42 8.46
CA LEU A 50 2.97 13.79 7.81
C LEU A 50 2.87 14.17 6.31
N PHE A 51 1.73 13.91 5.67
CA PHE A 51 1.58 14.13 4.23
C PHE A 51 1.57 15.63 3.89
N PRO A 52 2.46 16.11 3.00
CA PRO A 52 2.37 17.49 2.51
C PRO A 52 1.00 17.76 1.89
N LYS A 53 0.50 18.99 2.07
CA LYS A 53 -0.80 19.39 1.52
C LYS A 53 -0.75 19.35 0.00
N SER A 54 -1.71 18.64 -0.61
CA SER A 54 -1.86 18.63 -2.06
C SER A 54 -2.40 19.96 -2.58
N ALA A 55 -1.83 20.42 -3.69
CA ALA A 55 -2.29 21.59 -4.44
C ALA A 55 -3.21 21.20 -5.62
N ALA A 56 -3.49 19.92 -5.84
CA ALA A 56 -4.38 19.48 -6.91
C ALA A 56 -5.81 20.01 -6.66
N PRO A 57 -6.51 20.47 -7.71
CA PRO A 57 -7.87 20.96 -7.58
C PRO A 57 -8.82 19.83 -7.18
N THR A 58 -9.76 20.14 -6.29
CA THR A 58 -10.88 19.26 -5.96
C THR A 58 -12.10 19.60 -6.83
N ASN A 59 -12.90 18.59 -7.13
CA ASN A 59 -14.11 18.69 -7.95
C ASN A 59 -15.35 18.34 -7.10
N PHE A 60 -15.47 18.97 -5.92
CA PHE A 60 -16.57 18.71 -4.97
C PHE A 60 -17.85 19.50 -5.26
N GLU A 61 -17.88 20.25 -6.36
CA GLU A 61 -19.06 21.00 -6.79
C GLU A 61 -20.26 20.08 -7.09
N LYS A 62 -19.99 18.80 -7.40
CA LYS A 62 -21.02 17.80 -7.64
C LYS A 62 -21.34 17.02 -6.37
N GLN A 63 -22.64 16.79 -6.15
CA GLN A 63 -23.12 16.06 -4.98
C GLN A 63 -22.58 14.62 -4.98
N SER A 64 -21.65 14.38 -4.06
CA SER A 64 -20.96 13.10 -3.89
C SER A 64 -20.55 12.92 -2.43
N GLU A 65 -20.39 11.67 -2.01
CA GLU A 65 -19.86 11.30 -0.70
C GLU A 65 -18.71 10.30 -0.83
N THR A 66 -17.77 10.37 0.11
CA THR A 66 -16.70 9.39 0.28
C THR A 66 -17.02 8.54 1.50
N VAL A 67 -17.06 7.22 1.32
CA VAL A 67 -17.47 6.28 2.37
C VAL A 67 -16.39 5.24 2.59
N LEU A 68 -16.03 5.00 3.85
CA LEU A 68 -15.18 3.89 4.26
C LEU A 68 -16.04 2.78 4.86
N LEU A 69 -15.88 1.55 4.38
CA LEU A 69 -16.53 0.36 4.89
C LEU A 69 -15.49 -0.61 5.45
N LYS A 70 -15.78 -1.17 6.63
CA LYS A 70 -14.92 -2.14 7.35
C LYS A 70 -15.45 -3.57 7.30
N SER A 71 -16.44 -3.83 6.46
CA SER A 71 -16.99 -5.16 6.21
C SER A 71 -17.05 -5.43 4.72
N LEU A 72 -16.72 -6.67 4.36
CA LEU A 72 -16.85 -7.14 3.00
C LEU A 72 -18.32 -7.48 2.73
N ALA A 73 -19.01 -6.65 1.95
CA ALA A 73 -20.38 -6.91 1.51
C ALA A 73 -20.36 -7.75 0.22
N TRP A 74 -20.60 -9.06 0.37
CA TRP A 74 -20.42 -10.08 -0.66
C TRP A 74 -21.41 -10.05 -1.85
N TRP A 75 -22.51 -9.31 -1.77
CA TRP A 75 -23.73 -9.73 -2.46
C TRP A 75 -24.02 -9.16 -3.86
N GLU A 76 -23.10 -8.44 -4.53
CA GLU A 76 -23.38 -7.87 -5.88
C GLU A 76 -22.23 -7.87 -6.91
N ARG A 77 -21.09 -8.55 -6.67
CA ARG A 77 -19.90 -8.31 -7.51
C ARG A 77 -19.48 -9.48 -8.37
N ASP A 78 -19.19 -9.21 -9.65
CA ASP A 78 -18.54 -10.14 -10.59
C ASP A 78 -17.03 -10.26 -10.30
N LYS A 79 -16.66 -10.53 -9.04
CA LYS A 79 -15.26 -10.73 -8.62
C LYS A 79 -14.83 -12.16 -8.91
N LYS A 80 -14.22 -12.36 -10.08
CA LYS A 80 -13.64 -13.65 -10.51
C LYS A 80 -12.22 -13.77 -9.99
N TRP A 81 -12.06 -13.92 -8.68
CA TRP A 81 -10.79 -14.37 -8.10
C TRP A 81 -10.52 -15.81 -8.51
N HIS A 82 -9.27 -16.26 -8.38
CA HIS A 82 -8.97 -17.68 -8.55
C HIS A 82 -9.80 -18.50 -7.55
N PRO A 83 -10.41 -19.65 -7.94
CA PRO A 83 -11.39 -20.37 -7.11
C PRO A 83 -10.88 -20.83 -5.73
N GLU A 84 -9.57 -20.95 -5.58
CA GLU A 84 -8.91 -21.34 -4.32
C GLU A 84 -8.70 -20.17 -3.34
N LEU A 85 -9.05 -18.95 -3.75
CA LEU A 85 -8.77 -17.74 -2.99
C LEU A 85 -10.01 -17.21 -2.28
N ASP A 86 -9.86 -16.91 -1.00
CA ASP A 86 -10.87 -16.23 -0.19
C ASP A 86 -10.47 -14.77 0.01
N GLU A 87 -11.31 -13.85 -0.50
CA GLU A 87 -11.11 -12.40 -0.39
C GLU A 87 -11.07 -11.93 1.08
N ASN A 88 -11.72 -12.63 2.02
CA ASN A 88 -11.62 -12.32 3.45
C ASN A 88 -10.16 -12.40 3.96
N SER A 89 -9.30 -13.17 3.28
CA SER A 89 -7.89 -13.27 3.63
C SER A 89 -7.16 -11.94 3.41
N VAL A 90 -7.48 -11.17 2.37
CA VAL A 90 -6.84 -9.89 2.02
C VAL A 90 -7.61 -8.67 2.50
N PHE A 91 -8.95 -8.74 2.60
CA PHE A 91 -9.79 -7.57 2.86
C PHE A 91 -9.41 -6.85 4.16
N HIS A 92 -9.21 -5.54 4.06
CA HIS A 92 -9.02 -4.64 5.21
C HIS A 92 -10.09 -3.55 5.25
N ALA A 93 -10.33 -2.88 4.14
CA ALA A 93 -11.37 -1.87 4.02
C ALA A 93 -11.81 -1.67 2.57
N THR A 94 -12.96 -1.05 2.40
CA THR A 94 -13.48 -0.58 1.12
C THR A 94 -13.59 0.95 1.18
N LEU A 95 -12.96 1.67 0.26
CA LEU A 95 -13.15 3.11 0.07
C LEU A 95 -14.01 3.35 -1.16
N GLN A 96 -15.11 4.08 -1.01
CA GLN A 96 -16.07 4.34 -2.09
C GLN A 96 -16.22 5.84 -2.32
N HIS A 97 -16.31 6.22 -3.58
CA HIS A 97 -16.96 7.45 -4.01
C HIS A 97 -18.35 7.13 -4.53
N ARG A 98 -19.37 7.71 -3.90
CA ARG A 98 -20.76 7.56 -4.32
C ARG A 98 -21.27 8.89 -4.84
N SER A 99 -21.78 8.85 -6.06
CA SER A 99 -22.36 10.01 -6.72
C SER A 99 -23.50 9.58 -7.63
N THR A 100 -24.52 10.43 -7.72
CA THR A 100 -25.64 10.30 -8.68
C THR A 100 -25.41 11.14 -9.94
N THR A 101 -24.40 12.01 -9.93
CA THR A 101 -24.10 12.98 -11.00
C THR A 101 -22.73 12.74 -11.64
N GLU A 102 -21.96 11.83 -11.06
CA GLU A 102 -20.63 11.42 -11.49
C GLU A 102 -20.52 9.90 -11.42
N ARG A 103 -19.47 9.38 -12.07
CA ARG A 103 -19.18 7.96 -12.01
C ARG A 103 -18.74 7.60 -10.59
N SER A 104 -19.51 6.71 -9.96
CA SER A 104 -19.11 6.10 -8.69
C SER A 104 -17.95 5.12 -8.90
N TRP A 105 -17.10 4.99 -7.90
CA TRP A 105 -16.00 4.02 -7.89
C TRP A 105 -15.81 3.45 -6.50
N GLU A 106 -15.17 2.28 -6.46
CA GLU A 106 -14.79 1.62 -5.23
C GLU A 106 -13.36 1.08 -5.33
N LEU A 107 -12.60 1.23 -4.24
CA LEU A 107 -11.31 0.59 -4.01
C LEU A 107 -11.44 -0.43 -2.87
N GLY A 108 -11.03 -1.67 -3.12
CA GLY A 108 -10.71 -2.63 -2.07
C GLY A 108 -9.27 -2.43 -1.60
N ILE A 109 -9.11 -2.08 -0.33
CA ILE A 109 -7.81 -1.91 0.32
C ILE A 109 -7.48 -3.17 1.11
N GLY A 110 -6.29 -3.72 0.86
CA GLY A 110 -5.83 -4.97 1.44
C GLY A 110 -5.15 -4.77 2.78
N LYS A 111 -4.85 -5.86 3.49
CA LYS A 111 -4.19 -5.87 4.80
C LYS A 111 -2.75 -5.33 4.80
N GLY A 112 -2.11 -5.14 3.65
CA GLY A 112 -0.84 -4.42 3.50
C GLY A 112 -1.00 -2.95 3.14
N GLY A 113 -2.24 -2.47 2.99
CA GLY A 113 -2.57 -1.12 2.54
C GLY A 113 -2.59 -0.93 1.03
N GLN A 114 -2.37 -1.98 0.23
CA GLN A 114 -2.41 -1.98 -1.23
C GLN A 114 -3.85 -1.95 -1.78
N ILE A 115 -4.06 -1.45 -3.00
CA ILE A 115 -5.34 -1.59 -3.71
C ILE A 115 -5.36 -2.97 -4.38
N TYR A 116 -6.22 -3.86 -3.91
CA TYR A 116 -6.36 -5.20 -4.49
C TYR A 116 -7.60 -5.35 -5.38
N SER A 117 -8.51 -4.38 -5.36
CA SER A 117 -9.75 -4.34 -6.14
C SER A 117 -10.07 -2.89 -6.51
N MET A 118 -10.52 -2.67 -7.75
CA MET A 118 -10.96 -1.37 -8.26
C MET A 118 -12.20 -1.58 -9.12
N TYR A 119 -13.35 -1.13 -8.65
CA TYR A 119 -14.64 -1.40 -9.27
C TYR A 119 -15.35 -0.11 -9.69
N SER A 120 -15.95 -0.10 -10.87
CA SER A 120 -16.82 0.98 -11.35
C SER A 120 -17.82 0.43 -12.37
N SER A 121 -18.42 1.27 -13.20
CA SER A 121 -19.40 0.87 -14.22
C SER A 121 -18.88 -0.13 -15.26
N PHE A 122 -17.56 -0.27 -15.39
CA PHE A 122 -16.92 -1.26 -16.25
C PHE A 122 -16.72 -2.63 -15.58
N GLY A 123 -17.14 -2.79 -14.31
CA GLY A 123 -16.88 -3.99 -13.51
C GLY A 123 -15.57 -3.89 -12.73
N GLU A 124 -14.92 -5.03 -12.48
CA GLU A 124 -13.66 -5.15 -11.74
C GLU A 124 -12.46 -4.92 -12.67
N ALA A 125 -11.66 -3.90 -12.38
CA ALA A 125 -10.46 -3.56 -13.13
C ALA A 125 -9.24 -4.39 -12.73
N MET A 126 -9.21 -5.00 -11.54
CA MET A 126 -8.05 -5.74 -11.08
C MET A 126 -8.06 -7.19 -11.62
N ALA A 127 -6.87 -7.67 -11.99
CA ALA A 127 -6.69 -9.02 -12.51
C ALA A 127 -6.95 -10.08 -11.41
N PRO A 128 -7.35 -11.30 -11.76
CA PRO A 128 -7.44 -12.40 -10.80
C PRO A 128 -6.08 -12.68 -10.17
N SER A 129 -6.01 -12.62 -8.85
CA SER A 129 -4.83 -13.04 -8.11
C SER A 129 -4.54 -14.53 -8.30
N GLN A 130 -3.25 -14.91 -8.24
CA GLN A 130 -2.81 -16.31 -8.29
C GLN A 130 -2.62 -16.93 -6.89
N PRO A 131 -2.74 -18.27 -6.73
CA PRO A 131 -2.55 -18.97 -5.45
C PRO A 131 -1.19 -18.82 -4.77
N ASP A 132 -0.10 -18.66 -5.54
CA ASP A 132 1.27 -18.55 -5.03
C ASP A 132 1.72 -17.08 -4.81
N SER A 133 0.90 -16.11 -5.23
CA SER A 133 1.12 -14.68 -5.08
C SER A 133 -0.14 -13.92 -4.64
N GLN A 134 -0.89 -14.50 -3.68
CA GLN A 134 -2.22 -14.04 -3.26
C GLN A 134 -2.22 -12.53 -2.93
N TRP A 135 -2.89 -11.77 -3.78
CA TRP A 135 -3.00 -10.31 -3.79
C TRP A 135 -1.68 -9.59 -3.47
N ASN A 136 -0.61 -10.11 -4.10
CA ASN A 136 0.73 -9.55 -4.05
C ASN A 136 1.15 -9.00 -5.44
N ASP A 137 1.09 -9.79 -6.51
CA ASP A 137 1.51 -9.28 -7.83
C ASP A 137 0.41 -8.53 -8.59
N GLU A 138 -0.83 -9.05 -8.58
CA GLU A 138 -2.01 -8.50 -9.27
C GLU A 138 -2.75 -7.43 -8.43
N VAL A 139 -2.02 -6.45 -7.91
CA VAL A 139 -2.52 -5.36 -7.06
C VAL A 139 -1.79 -4.06 -7.39
N TRP A 140 -2.33 -2.91 -7.01
CA TRP A 140 -1.54 -1.68 -6.96
C TRP A 140 -0.91 -1.51 -5.58
N GLN A 141 0.41 -1.60 -5.53
CA GLN A 141 1.20 -1.50 -4.30
C GLN A 141 2.48 -0.71 -4.53
N PHE A 142 3.04 -0.15 -3.46
CA PHE A 142 4.40 0.37 -3.47
C PHE A 142 5.44 -0.78 -3.48
N THR A 143 6.50 -0.61 -4.27
CA THR A 143 7.65 -1.53 -4.29
C THR A 143 8.98 -0.78 -4.33
N THR A 144 10.03 -1.43 -3.82
CA THR A 144 11.42 -0.97 -3.92
C THR A 144 12.40 -2.14 -3.84
N ILE A 145 13.71 -1.89 -3.97
CA ILE A 145 14.74 -2.91 -3.86
C ILE A 145 16.05 -2.37 -3.25
N TYR A 146 16.65 -3.13 -2.34
CA TYR A 146 18.06 -2.97 -1.96
C TYR A 146 18.94 -3.67 -3.01
N GLY A 147 19.07 -3.06 -4.19
CA GLY A 147 19.56 -3.73 -5.40
C GLY A 147 20.94 -4.37 -5.28
N HIS A 148 21.82 -3.82 -4.45
CA HIS A 148 23.17 -4.31 -4.25
C HIS A 148 23.24 -5.54 -3.31
N LEU A 149 22.19 -5.80 -2.52
CA LEU A 149 22.05 -6.98 -1.64
C LEU A 149 21.53 -8.22 -2.37
N LEU A 150 21.09 -8.08 -3.63
CA LEU A 150 20.69 -9.22 -4.44
C LEU A 150 21.84 -10.23 -4.54
N GLY A 151 21.55 -11.49 -4.19
CA GLY A 151 22.53 -12.58 -4.22
C GLY A 151 22.84 -13.09 -5.63
N ARG A 152 23.18 -12.20 -6.57
CA ARG A 152 23.54 -12.56 -7.95
C ARG A 152 24.81 -13.41 -8.05
N ASP A 153 25.63 -13.39 -7.01
CA ASP A 153 26.84 -14.19 -6.89
C ASP A 153 26.62 -15.55 -6.22
N LEU A 154 25.44 -15.83 -5.67
CA LEU A 154 25.11 -17.16 -5.14
C LEU A 154 25.08 -18.18 -6.29
N PRO A 155 25.70 -19.36 -6.13
CA PRO A 155 25.69 -20.37 -7.17
C PRO A 155 24.28 -20.93 -7.37
N ASP A 156 23.90 -21.11 -8.63
CA ASP A 156 22.76 -21.95 -9.00
C ASP A 156 23.01 -23.38 -8.48
N ILE A 157 22.02 -23.97 -7.84
CA ILE A 157 22.14 -25.36 -7.37
C ILE A 157 21.23 -26.25 -8.22
N PRO A 158 21.81 -27.21 -8.97
CA PRO A 158 21.04 -28.15 -9.77
C PRO A 158 20.02 -28.89 -8.90
N GLY A 159 18.75 -28.87 -9.32
CA GLY A 159 17.64 -29.54 -8.63
C GLY A 159 17.04 -28.76 -7.46
N ASP A 160 17.56 -27.57 -7.14
CA ASP A 160 17.08 -26.73 -6.06
C ASP A 160 16.91 -25.28 -6.55
N ALA A 161 15.77 -24.98 -7.18
CA ALA A 161 15.39 -23.63 -7.64
C ALA A 161 15.22 -22.61 -6.49
N THR A 162 15.61 -22.96 -5.25
CA THR A 162 15.35 -22.17 -4.05
C THR A 162 16.51 -21.30 -3.58
N ARG A 163 17.74 -21.40 -4.09
CA ARG A 163 18.86 -20.65 -3.46
C ARG A 163 19.04 -19.20 -3.90
N MET A 164 18.51 -18.80 -5.06
CA MET A 164 18.19 -17.38 -5.28
C MET A 164 17.07 -16.88 -4.34
N LYS A 165 16.28 -17.76 -3.68
CA LYS A 165 15.16 -17.31 -2.82
C LYS A 165 15.65 -16.57 -1.58
N PHE A 166 16.74 -17.02 -0.95
CA PHE A 166 17.13 -16.50 0.35
C PHE A 166 17.94 -15.19 0.29
N ALA A 167 18.31 -14.69 -0.89
CA ALA A 167 18.97 -13.39 -1.02
C ALA A 167 18.11 -12.40 -1.81
N ASN A 168 16.79 -12.56 -1.73
CA ASN A 168 15.85 -11.59 -2.22
C ASN A 168 16.03 -10.27 -1.44
N ALA A 169 15.92 -9.15 -2.15
CA ALA A 169 16.08 -7.81 -1.60
C ALA A 169 14.98 -6.85 -2.10
N PHE A 170 13.99 -7.38 -2.82
CA PHE A 170 12.77 -6.64 -3.16
C PHE A 170 11.94 -6.45 -1.90
N VAL A 171 11.29 -5.29 -1.79
CA VAL A 171 10.37 -4.99 -0.71
C VAL A 171 9.01 -4.67 -1.32
N HIS A 172 7.98 -5.37 -0.84
CA HIS A 172 6.61 -5.30 -1.31
C HIS A 172 5.74 -4.73 -0.19
N GLN A 173 4.93 -3.71 -0.49
CA GLN A 173 3.96 -3.18 0.46
C GLN A 173 2.86 -4.20 0.77
N SER A 174 2.46 -5.05 -0.17
CA SER A 174 1.35 -5.98 0.03
C SER A 174 1.68 -7.11 1.00
N GLY A 175 2.88 -7.69 0.94
CA GLY A 175 3.32 -8.77 1.83
C GLY A 175 4.18 -9.83 1.15
N VAL A 176 4.02 -11.08 1.58
CA VAL A 176 4.89 -12.22 1.23
C VAL A 176 4.20 -13.20 0.29
N TYR A 177 4.96 -13.82 -0.61
CA TYR A 177 4.46 -14.89 -1.49
C TYR A 177 4.16 -16.18 -0.73
N THR A 178 3.14 -16.91 -1.16
CA THR A 178 2.72 -18.21 -0.61
C THR A 178 3.39 -19.39 -1.32
N LYS A 179 4.69 -19.26 -1.60
CA LYS A 179 5.47 -20.25 -2.37
C LYS A 179 6.10 -21.35 -1.53
N GLU A 180 6.16 -21.19 -0.20
CA GLU A 180 6.58 -22.26 0.69
C GLU A 180 5.39 -23.19 1.00
N LYS A 181 5.67 -24.48 1.10
CA LYS A 181 4.67 -25.49 1.43
C LYS A 181 4.00 -25.12 2.77
N ASP A 182 2.68 -25.23 2.83
CA ASP A 182 1.87 -24.96 4.02
C ASP A 182 1.92 -23.49 4.52
N SER A 183 2.52 -22.57 3.75
CA SER A 183 2.49 -21.14 4.06
C SER A 183 1.09 -20.54 3.84
N LYS A 184 0.65 -19.73 4.79
CA LYS A 184 -0.58 -18.94 4.68
C LYS A 184 -0.24 -17.53 4.20
N PRO A 185 -1.18 -16.81 3.56
CA PRO A 185 -0.97 -15.41 3.22
C PRO A 185 -0.53 -14.60 4.44
N PHE A 186 0.57 -13.87 4.27
CA PHE A 186 1.05 -12.90 5.22
C PHE A 186 1.16 -11.57 4.51
N TYR A 187 0.24 -10.67 4.86
CA TYR A 187 0.26 -9.30 4.37
C TYR A 187 1.10 -8.44 5.31
N SER A 188 1.73 -7.41 4.75
CA SER A 188 2.50 -6.43 5.53
C SER A 188 1.65 -5.87 6.68
N PRO A 189 2.09 -5.91 7.94
CA PRO A 189 1.30 -5.39 9.05
C PRO A 189 0.93 -3.93 8.85
N ILE A 190 -0.35 -3.58 9.03
CA ILE A 190 -0.81 -2.20 9.18
C ILE A 190 -0.56 -1.78 10.63
N LEU A 191 0.18 -0.71 10.80
CA LEU A 191 0.66 -0.21 12.09
C LEU A 191 -0.14 1.00 12.58
N ALA A 192 -0.81 1.72 11.68
CA ALA A 192 -1.74 2.80 11.98
C ALA A 192 -2.71 3.01 10.82
N GLU A 193 -3.93 3.46 11.11
CA GLU A 193 -4.90 3.85 10.10
C GLU A 193 -5.80 5.01 10.50
N HIS A 194 -6.24 5.81 9.52
CA HIS A 194 -7.13 6.93 9.80
C HIS A 194 -8.02 7.28 8.61
N PHE A 195 -9.31 7.47 8.88
CA PHE A 195 -10.27 8.04 7.93
C PHE A 195 -10.61 9.47 8.30
N ASP A 196 -10.30 10.40 7.41
CA ASP A 196 -10.68 11.81 7.53
C ASP A 196 -11.81 12.09 6.53
N ALA A 197 -13.03 12.15 7.05
CA ALA A 197 -14.23 12.43 6.26
C ALA A 197 -14.25 13.85 5.67
N LYS A 198 -13.58 14.82 6.32
CA LYS A 198 -13.52 16.22 5.86
C LYS A 198 -12.57 16.35 4.68
N GLU A 199 -11.42 15.69 4.76
CA GLU A 199 -10.45 15.63 3.66
C GLU A 199 -10.80 14.57 2.61
N ARG A 200 -11.86 13.78 2.84
CA ARG A 200 -12.29 12.66 1.99
C ARG A 200 -11.16 11.68 1.72
N SER A 201 -10.45 11.30 2.78
CA SER A 201 -9.23 10.51 2.67
C SER A 201 -9.12 9.38 3.67
N TYR A 202 -8.46 8.32 3.25
CA TYR A 202 -8.11 7.17 4.08
C TYR A 202 -6.61 6.95 4.03
N SER A 203 -5.97 6.93 5.19
CA SER A 203 -4.53 6.79 5.33
C SER A 203 -4.19 5.52 6.09
N VAL A 204 -3.15 4.83 5.66
CA VAL A 204 -2.61 3.62 6.28
C VAL A 204 -1.09 3.71 6.35
N LEU A 205 -0.52 3.20 7.43
CA LEU A 205 0.91 2.96 7.57
C LEU A 205 1.13 1.46 7.63
N SER A 206 1.98 0.92 6.76
CA SER A 206 2.35 -0.50 6.80
C SER A 206 3.85 -0.73 6.75
N TRP A 207 4.27 -1.89 7.25
CA TRP A 207 5.66 -2.33 7.22
C TRP A 207 5.93 -3.26 6.02
N GLY A 208 6.60 -2.72 5.00
CA GLY A 208 6.91 -3.44 3.76
C GLY A 208 7.76 -4.69 3.99
N GLN A 209 7.44 -5.76 3.27
CA GLN A 209 8.06 -7.08 3.47
C GLN A 209 8.98 -7.45 2.32
N ILE A 210 10.08 -8.15 2.62
CA ILE A 210 10.74 -8.96 1.59
C ILE A 210 9.82 -10.15 1.28
N PRO A 211 9.41 -10.37 0.02
CA PRO A 211 8.27 -11.23 -0.29
C PRO A 211 8.61 -12.73 -0.28
N SER A 212 9.73 -13.11 0.33
CA SER A 212 10.19 -14.48 0.50
C SER A 212 11.07 -14.58 1.75
N PRO A 213 11.27 -15.79 2.31
CA PRO A 213 12.34 -16.00 3.30
C PRO A 213 13.65 -15.44 2.77
N SER A 214 14.36 -14.66 3.58
CA SER A 214 15.55 -13.95 3.13
C SER A 214 16.56 -13.72 4.25
N ILE A 215 17.83 -13.66 3.87
CA ILE A 215 18.93 -13.19 4.71
C ILE A 215 19.01 -11.66 4.79
N ASN A 216 18.31 -10.99 3.89
CA ASN A 216 18.15 -9.54 3.90
C ASN A 216 16.88 -9.20 4.70
N ARG A 217 16.85 -7.98 5.24
CA ARG A 217 15.77 -7.45 6.08
C ARG A 217 15.15 -6.23 5.41
N SER A 218 13.91 -5.91 5.76
CA SER A 218 13.23 -4.69 5.32
C SER A 218 12.98 -3.76 6.50
N GLY A 219 13.63 -2.61 6.50
CA GLY A 219 13.24 -1.46 7.30
C GLY A 219 12.49 -0.41 6.49
N ILE A 220 11.53 -0.83 5.66
CA ILE A 220 10.69 0.09 4.88
C ILE A 220 9.33 0.26 5.52
N LEU A 221 9.01 1.48 5.93
CA LEU A 221 7.64 1.89 6.25
C LEU A 221 7.02 2.60 5.06
N VAL A 222 5.78 2.23 4.74
CA VAL A 222 4.99 2.83 3.65
C VAL A 222 3.74 3.46 4.24
N TYR A 223 3.74 4.78 4.28
CA TYR A 223 2.54 5.57 4.51
C TYR A 223 1.82 5.73 3.18
N THR A 224 0.54 5.38 3.11
CA THR A 224 -0.29 5.58 1.91
C THR A 224 -1.53 6.36 2.29
N LYS A 225 -1.80 7.45 1.56
CA LYS A 225 -3.04 8.23 1.67
C LYS A 225 -3.79 8.15 0.35
N TYR A 226 -5.00 7.60 0.41
CA TYR A 226 -5.99 7.61 -0.66
C TYR A 226 -6.93 8.78 -0.43
N ARG A 227 -7.05 9.70 -1.38
CA ARG A 227 -7.93 10.86 -1.27
C ARG A 227 -8.82 10.97 -2.50
N ASP A 228 -10.12 11.04 -2.25
CA ASP A 228 -11.13 11.30 -3.27
C ASP A 228 -11.13 12.81 -3.60
N LEU A 229 -10.78 13.17 -4.84
CA LEU A 229 -10.81 14.54 -5.33
C LEU A 229 -12.09 14.86 -6.12
N GLY A 230 -13.06 13.94 -6.17
CA GLY A 230 -14.28 14.07 -6.96
C GLY A 230 -14.06 13.85 -8.46
N ALA A 231 -15.15 13.79 -9.23
CA ALA A 231 -15.11 13.62 -10.68
C ALA A 231 -14.27 12.42 -11.16
N GLY A 232 -14.27 11.31 -10.42
CA GLY A 232 -13.50 10.12 -10.77
C GLY A 232 -11.98 10.25 -10.59
N VAL A 233 -11.50 11.25 -9.85
CA VAL A 233 -10.06 11.44 -9.56
C VAL A 233 -9.74 10.93 -8.16
N ILE A 234 -8.74 10.08 -8.07
CA ILE A 234 -8.21 9.54 -6.82
C ILE A 234 -6.74 9.97 -6.71
N GLU A 235 -6.40 10.72 -5.67
CA GLU A 235 -5.01 11.02 -5.33
C GLU A 235 -4.47 9.89 -4.44
N VAL A 236 -3.26 9.43 -4.77
CA VAL A 236 -2.52 8.47 -3.96
C VAL A 236 -1.17 9.09 -3.61
N THR A 237 -0.98 9.38 -2.33
CA THR A 237 0.30 9.90 -1.82
C THR A 237 0.97 8.83 -0.96
N TYR A 238 2.19 8.47 -1.33
CA TYR A 238 3.08 7.63 -0.54
C TYR A 238 4.07 8.51 0.23
N VAL A 239 4.34 8.18 1.49
CA VAL A 239 5.58 8.58 2.17
C VAL A 239 6.33 7.30 2.52
N ILE A 240 7.58 7.21 2.08
CA ILE A 240 8.42 6.04 2.21
C ILE A 240 9.56 6.37 3.15
N TYR A 241 9.72 5.57 4.20
CA TYR A 241 10.79 5.73 5.16
C TYR A 241 11.63 4.47 5.24
N ASN A 242 12.93 4.62 4.99
CA ASN A 242 13.93 3.58 5.12
C ASN A 242 14.71 3.80 6.40
N PHE A 243 14.61 2.88 7.36
CA PHE A 243 15.35 2.94 8.62
C PHE A 243 16.46 1.86 8.71
N GLU A 244 16.77 1.20 7.59
CA GLU A 244 18.03 0.45 7.44
C GLU A 244 19.14 1.40 6.98
N ASP A 245 20.40 0.96 7.08
CA ASP A 245 21.55 1.67 6.50
C ASP A 245 21.74 1.38 4.99
N GLU A 246 20.81 0.66 4.38
CA GLU A 246 20.92 0.12 3.02
C GLU A 246 20.20 0.99 2.00
N PRO A 247 20.86 1.48 0.92
CA PRO A 247 20.21 2.35 -0.05
C PRO A 247 19.18 1.63 -0.92
N MET A 248 18.03 2.26 -1.09
CA MET A 248 16.95 1.81 -1.96
C MET A 248 17.13 2.26 -3.42
N THR A 249 16.58 1.46 -4.33
CA THR A 249 16.44 1.76 -5.76
C THR A 249 15.10 1.26 -6.30
N ASN A 250 14.79 1.53 -7.58
CA ASN A 250 13.52 1.17 -8.23
C ASN A 250 12.27 1.49 -7.38
N LEU A 251 12.21 2.71 -6.85
CA LEU A 251 11.12 3.21 -6.03
C LEU A 251 9.88 3.46 -6.90
N GLY A 252 8.74 2.90 -6.54
CA GLY A 252 7.47 3.31 -7.10
C GLY A 252 6.40 2.24 -7.06
N PRO A 253 5.15 2.65 -7.34
CA PRO A 253 4.05 1.72 -7.43
C PRO A 253 4.20 0.75 -8.61
N TRP A 254 3.95 -0.50 -8.29
CA TRP A 254 3.74 -1.63 -9.17
C TRP A 254 2.26 -1.99 -9.13
N GLY A 255 1.66 -2.22 -10.29
CA GLY A 255 0.33 -2.76 -10.38
C GLY A 255 -0.11 -2.95 -11.80
N GLY A 256 -1.40 -2.80 -12.06
CA GLY A 256 -1.93 -3.02 -13.39
C GLY A 256 -3.42 -3.29 -13.39
N VAL A 257 -3.91 -3.77 -14.52
CA VAL A 257 -5.34 -4.03 -14.74
C VAL A 257 -5.57 -5.35 -15.43
N ARG A 258 -6.83 -5.78 -15.38
CA ARG A 258 -7.38 -6.91 -16.08
C ARG A 258 -7.41 -6.65 -17.59
N THR A 259 -6.62 -7.40 -18.37
CA THR A 259 -6.53 -7.24 -19.83
C THR A 259 -7.88 -7.48 -20.51
N SER A 260 -8.73 -8.36 -19.98
CA SER A 260 -10.07 -8.63 -20.54
C SER A 260 -11.09 -7.49 -20.36
N VAL A 261 -10.83 -6.55 -19.44
CA VAL A 261 -11.66 -5.34 -19.26
C VAL A 261 -11.03 -4.15 -20.01
N PHE A 262 -9.71 -4.03 -19.94
CA PHE A 262 -8.96 -2.99 -20.64
C PHE A 262 -7.85 -3.60 -21.52
N PRO A 263 -8.20 -4.10 -22.72
CA PRO A 263 -7.25 -4.71 -23.64
C PRO A 263 -6.32 -3.71 -24.32
N GLU A 264 -6.54 -2.42 -24.14
CA GLU A 264 -5.84 -1.38 -24.89
C GLU A 264 -5.16 -0.39 -23.95
N HIS A 265 -3.99 0.08 -24.35
CA HIS A 265 -3.16 0.95 -23.54
C HIS A 265 -2.70 2.15 -24.38
N VAL A 266 -2.61 3.31 -23.74
CA VAL A 266 -2.23 4.58 -24.37
C VAL A 266 -1.20 5.29 -23.50
N ILE A 267 -0.27 5.97 -24.17
CA ILE A 267 0.75 6.78 -23.50
C ILE A 267 0.62 8.20 -24.01
N SER A 268 0.68 9.17 -23.08
CA SER A 268 0.66 10.58 -23.45
C SER A 268 1.91 10.99 -24.22
N ASN A 269 1.72 11.88 -25.18
CA ASN A 269 2.78 12.62 -25.84
C ASN A 269 3.08 13.90 -25.04
N PRO A 270 4.28 14.49 -25.16
CA PRO A 270 4.64 15.72 -24.44
C PRO A 270 3.68 16.90 -24.65
N ASP A 271 3.00 16.96 -25.79
CA ASP A 271 2.00 17.99 -26.14
C ASP A 271 0.62 17.77 -25.48
N GLY A 272 0.45 16.69 -24.71
CA GLY A 272 -0.79 16.32 -24.05
C GLY A 272 -1.76 15.49 -24.90
N SER A 273 -1.46 15.26 -26.18
CA SER A 273 -2.15 14.21 -26.94
C SER A 273 -1.73 12.82 -26.44
N TYR A 274 -2.30 11.75 -26.99
CA TYR A 274 -1.87 10.38 -26.66
C TYR A 274 -1.71 9.55 -27.93
N ARG A 275 -0.92 8.50 -27.81
CA ARG A 275 -0.73 7.48 -28.84
C ARG A 275 -1.14 6.12 -28.30
N PHE A 276 -1.69 5.30 -29.19
CA PHE A 276 -1.93 3.90 -28.89
C PHE A 276 -0.60 3.19 -28.67
N PHE A 277 -0.55 2.37 -27.63
CA PHE A 277 0.61 1.61 -27.25
C PHE A 277 0.14 0.29 -26.65
N THR A 278 0.11 -0.78 -27.45
CA THR A 278 -0.10 -2.14 -26.93
C THR A 278 1.28 -2.77 -26.64
N PRO A 279 1.64 -3.03 -25.38
CA PRO A 279 2.89 -3.73 -25.07
C PRO A 279 2.77 -5.23 -25.41
N TRP A 280 3.83 -5.84 -25.95
CA TRP A 280 3.88 -7.27 -26.27
C TRP A 280 4.63 -8.10 -25.22
N SER A 281 5.49 -7.48 -24.39
CA SER A 281 6.20 -8.15 -23.29
C SER A 281 6.70 -7.17 -22.22
N TYR A 282 6.87 -7.66 -20.98
CA TYR A 282 7.60 -6.97 -19.91
C TYR A 282 9.07 -7.43 -19.94
N GLY A 283 10.04 -6.58 -20.31
CA GLY A 283 11.42 -7.05 -20.44
C GLY A 283 12.48 -6.00 -20.77
N PHE A 284 13.73 -6.32 -20.39
CA PHE A 284 14.93 -5.48 -20.57
C PHE A 284 15.59 -5.63 -21.95
N ASP A 285 15.29 -6.70 -22.68
CA ASP A 285 15.84 -6.94 -24.02
C ASP A 285 14.93 -6.36 -25.09
N ARG A 286 15.27 -5.13 -25.49
CA ARG A 286 15.10 -4.50 -26.82
C ARG A 286 13.74 -4.73 -27.54
N LEU A 287 13.08 -3.58 -27.76
CA LEU A 287 12.15 -3.22 -28.86
C LEU A 287 10.64 -3.38 -28.63
N ASP A 288 10.14 -4.30 -27.80
CA ASP A 288 8.70 -4.61 -27.77
C ASP A 288 7.98 -4.38 -26.42
N GLY A 289 8.70 -3.87 -25.41
CA GLY A 289 8.16 -3.48 -24.10
C GLY A 289 7.92 -1.98 -23.96
N CYS A 290 6.93 -1.61 -23.17
CA CYS A 290 6.65 -0.22 -22.80
C CYS A 290 7.66 0.24 -21.76
N ARG A 291 8.68 0.99 -22.17
CA ARG A 291 9.58 1.69 -21.25
C ARG A 291 9.80 3.09 -21.78
N VAL A 292 9.22 4.08 -21.10
CA VAL A 292 9.28 5.49 -21.50
C VAL A 292 9.71 6.34 -20.31
N ASN A 293 10.61 7.30 -20.51
CA ASN A 293 10.93 8.24 -19.44
C ASN A 293 9.77 9.21 -19.24
N PHE A 294 9.59 9.69 -18.01
CA PHE A 294 8.50 10.63 -17.70
C PHE A 294 8.55 11.89 -18.55
N GLU A 295 9.75 12.45 -18.76
CA GLU A 295 10.00 13.65 -19.57
C GLU A 295 9.68 13.49 -21.07
N ASP A 296 9.63 12.24 -21.56
CA ASP A 296 9.30 11.92 -22.96
C ASP A 296 7.78 11.76 -23.16
N THR A 297 6.98 12.10 -22.14
CA THR A 297 5.52 11.94 -22.12
C THR A 297 4.81 13.21 -21.67
N GLY A 298 3.49 13.18 -21.72
CA GLY A 298 2.61 14.16 -21.08
C GLY A 298 2.43 13.92 -19.56
N GLY A 299 3.20 13.02 -18.94
CA GLY A 299 3.17 12.74 -17.51
C GLY A 299 2.06 11.78 -17.07
N TRP A 300 1.48 11.04 -18.01
CA TRP A 300 0.45 10.04 -17.73
C TRP A 300 0.39 8.93 -18.79
N ALA A 301 -0.19 7.80 -18.40
CA ALA A 301 -0.57 6.70 -19.28
C ALA A 301 -1.99 6.23 -18.89
N ALA A 302 -2.68 5.53 -19.78
CA ALA A 302 -4.01 5.00 -19.47
C ALA A 302 -4.26 3.65 -20.14
N VAL A 303 -5.19 2.91 -19.56
CA VAL A 303 -5.77 1.69 -20.12
C VAL A 303 -7.21 1.98 -20.52
N THR A 304 -7.71 1.37 -21.59
CA THR A 304 -9.05 1.62 -22.13
C THR A 304 -9.65 0.36 -22.76
N ALA A 305 -10.98 0.31 -22.82
CA ALA A 305 -11.69 -0.78 -23.48
C ALA A 305 -11.60 -0.71 -25.03
N ASN A 306 -11.32 0.49 -25.58
CA ASN A 306 -11.17 0.74 -27.01
C ASN A 306 -10.57 2.15 -27.22
N ALA A 307 -9.34 2.22 -27.72
CA ALA A 307 -8.57 3.45 -27.91
C ALA A 307 -9.02 4.25 -29.14
N ASP A 308 -9.72 3.63 -30.09
CA ASP A 308 -10.31 4.33 -31.24
C ASP A 308 -11.64 5.02 -30.88
N ASN A 309 -12.19 4.76 -29.69
CA ASN A 309 -13.41 5.40 -29.19
C ASN A 309 -13.11 6.33 -28.00
N PRO A 310 -13.16 7.67 -28.17
CA PRO A 310 -12.90 8.62 -27.09
C PRO A 310 -13.86 8.48 -25.90
N TYR A 311 -15.05 7.91 -26.11
CA TYR A 311 -16.06 7.69 -25.06
C TYR A 311 -15.95 6.33 -24.37
N SER A 312 -14.92 5.54 -24.71
CA SER A 312 -14.67 4.25 -24.09
C SER A 312 -14.23 4.40 -22.63
N HIS A 313 -14.59 3.44 -21.78
CA HIS A 313 -14.11 3.42 -20.40
C HIS A 313 -12.59 3.36 -20.34
N ALA A 314 -12.00 4.12 -19.42
CA ALA A 314 -10.56 4.20 -19.25
C ALA A 314 -10.17 4.45 -17.78
N ILE A 315 -8.97 4.01 -17.44
CA ILE A 315 -8.29 4.34 -16.19
C ILE A 315 -6.94 4.95 -16.52
N GLY A 316 -6.75 6.21 -16.16
CA GLY A 316 -5.48 6.93 -16.27
C GLY A 316 -4.64 6.82 -15.00
N VAL A 317 -3.33 6.75 -15.16
CA VAL A 317 -2.31 6.84 -14.11
C VAL A 317 -1.43 8.05 -14.41
N VAL A 318 -1.44 9.03 -13.51
CA VAL A 318 -0.68 10.28 -13.63
C VAL A 318 0.55 10.21 -12.74
N PHE A 319 1.71 10.27 -13.35
CA PHE A 319 3.03 10.15 -12.71
C PHE A 319 3.91 11.40 -12.87
N GLY A 320 3.48 12.38 -13.68
CA GLY A 320 4.15 13.67 -13.85
C GLY A 320 5.25 13.70 -14.92
N LYS A 321 5.69 14.91 -15.29
CA LYS A 321 6.61 15.13 -16.43
C LYS A 321 8.07 15.40 -16.05
N GLN A 322 8.33 15.97 -14.87
CA GLN A 322 9.64 16.53 -14.49
C GLN A 322 10.00 16.24 -13.03
N LEU A 323 9.82 15.00 -12.60
CA LEU A 323 10.17 14.60 -11.23
C LEU A 323 11.69 14.63 -10.99
N ASP A 324 12.50 14.50 -12.06
CA ASP A 324 13.96 14.54 -12.02
C ASP A 324 14.55 15.84 -11.46
N ARG A 325 13.76 16.92 -11.41
CA ARG A 325 14.16 18.24 -10.89
C ARG A 325 13.95 18.40 -9.39
N LYS A 326 13.24 17.49 -8.74
CA LYS A 326 12.73 17.65 -7.36
C LYS A 326 13.39 16.73 -6.32
N GLY A 327 14.51 16.11 -6.68
CA GLY A 327 15.32 15.30 -5.78
C GLY A 327 16.62 14.84 -6.44
N GLU A 328 17.46 14.13 -5.70
CA GLU A 328 18.65 13.51 -6.27
C GLU A 328 18.29 12.14 -6.88
N HIS A 329 18.53 11.95 -8.18
CA HIS A 329 18.21 10.71 -8.90
C HIS A 329 19.41 10.03 -9.54
N TYR A 330 19.33 8.71 -9.71
CA TYR A 330 20.18 7.93 -10.60
C TYR A 330 19.45 7.64 -11.91
N GLY A 331 19.78 8.38 -12.96
CA GLY A 331 19.09 8.26 -14.25
C GLY A 331 17.69 8.88 -14.24
N LYS A 332 16.93 8.64 -15.31
CA LYS A 332 15.62 9.26 -15.53
C LYS A 332 14.50 8.40 -14.93
N PRO A 333 13.53 8.99 -14.19
CA PRO A 333 12.29 8.33 -13.83
C PRO A 333 11.56 7.81 -15.07
N ARG A 334 10.96 6.62 -14.96
CA ARG A 334 10.34 5.95 -16.11
C ARG A 334 9.04 5.23 -15.76
N TYR A 335 8.21 5.08 -16.79
CA TYR A 335 7.02 4.26 -16.79
C TYR A 335 7.31 2.98 -17.56
N ASP A 336 7.10 1.85 -16.90
CA ASP A 336 7.27 0.51 -17.46
C ASP A 336 5.88 -0.14 -17.57
N CYS A 337 5.55 -0.78 -18.70
CA CYS A 337 4.33 -1.55 -18.85
C CYS A 337 4.54 -2.84 -19.67
N GLY A 338 3.69 -3.82 -19.46
CA GLY A 338 3.81 -5.13 -20.10
C GLY A 338 2.49 -5.87 -20.05
N ASP A 339 2.21 -6.69 -21.05
CA ASP A 339 0.99 -7.50 -21.08
C ASP A 339 1.35 -8.98 -21.05
N SER A 340 0.54 -9.77 -20.36
CA SER A 340 0.56 -11.22 -20.47
C SER A 340 -0.41 -11.73 -21.54
N ARG A 341 -0.63 -11.03 -22.67
CA ARG A 341 -1.54 -11.47 -23.73
C ARG A 341 -1.27 -12.93 -24.10
N HIS A 342 -2.33 -13.75 -24.06
CA HIS A 342 -2.31 -15.23 -24.22
C HIS A 342 -1.77 -16.05 -23.02
N GLY A 343 -1.43 -15.39 -21.91
CA GLY A 343 -1.12 -16.02 -20.63
C GLY A 343 -2.37 -16.19 -19.74
N THR A 344 -2.28 -17.04 -18.74
CA THR A 344 -3.38 -17.39 -17.83
C THR A 344 -3.71 -16.30 -16.79
N ARG A 345 -2.92 -15.22 -16.70
CA ARG A 345 -3.02 -14.20 -15.63
C ARG A 345 -4.06 -13.11 -15.88
N ASP A 346 -4.52 -12.90 -17.13
CA ASP A 346 -5.46 -11.82 -17.48
C ASP A 346 -4.99 -10.45 -16.94
N TYR A 347 -3.70 -10.10 -17.15
CA TYR A 347 -3.04 -8.99 -16.47
C TYR A 347 -2.15 -8.16 -17.39
N THR A 348 -2.39 -6.85 -17.42
CA THR A 348 -1.49 -5.84 -17.98
C THR A 348 -0.81 -5.12 -16.82
N VAL A 349 0.49 -5.38 -16.65
CA VAL A 349 1.32 -4.76 -15.62
C VAL A 349 1.72 -3.33 -16.02
N GLN A 350 1.78 -2.48 -15.02
CA GLN A 350 2.14 -1.07 -15.06
C GLN A 350 3.04 -0.79 -13.85
N ALA A 351 4.14 -0.09 -14.06
CA ALA A 351 5.05 0.29 -13.00
C ALA A 351 5.60 1.69 -13.24
N THR A 352 5.75 2.44 -12.16
CA THR A 352 6.57 3.64 -12.16
C THR A 352 7.88 3.31 -11.46
N VAL A 353 9.00 3.74 -12.04
CA VAL A 353 10.32 3.41 -11.52
C VAL A 353 11.14 4.68 -11.39
N ILE A 354 11.41 5.04 -10.14
CA ILE A 354 12.22 6.18 -9.73
C ILE A 354 13.47 5.64 -9.05
N ASN A 355 14.63 5.91 -9.62
CA ASN A 355 15.90 5.56 -8.99
C ASN A 355 16.41 6.79 -8.27
N ILE A 356 16.36 6.75 -6.95
CA ILE A 356 16.72 7.87 -6.08
C ILE A 356 18.17 7.70 -5.63
N LYS A 357 18.90 8.80 -5.43
CA LYS A 357 20.14 8.75 -4.64
C LYS A 357 19.74 8.73 -3.18
N ASP A 358 19.35 7.53 -2.74
CA ASP A 358 18.80 7.34 -1.40
C ASP A 358 19.80 7.81 -0.34
N LYS A 359 19.26 8.51 0.65
CA LYS A 359 19.93 8.81 1.92
C LYS A 359 19.10 8.05 2.95
N PRO A 360 19.51 6.82 3.32
CA PRO A 360 18.77 6.04 4.30
C PRO A 360 18.54 6.87 5.56
N GLY A 361 17.38 6.71 6.19
CA GLY A 361 16.91 7.57 7.27
C GLY A 361 16.35 8.92 6.81
N THR A 362 16.08 9.16 5.53
CA THR A 362 15.33 10.34 5.07
C THR A 362 14.00 9.92 4.45
N PRO A 363 12.85 10.43 4.93
CA PRO A 363 11.55 10.13 4.32
C PRO A 363 11.42 10.76 2.94
N HIS A 364 10.79 10.05 2.01
CA HIS A 364 10.52 10.54 0.66
C HIS A 364 9.03 10.46 0.34
N MET A 365 8.49 11.50 -0.28
CA MET A 365 7.10 11.54 -0.72
C MET A 365 7.00 11.24 -2.22
N LEU A 366 5.97 10.52 -2.62
CA LEU A 366 5.57 10.30 -4.01
C LEU A 366 4.06 10.50 -4.12
N ARG A 367 3.62 11.42 -4.97
CA ARG A 367 2.21 11.71 -5.23
C ARG A 367 1.85 11.40 -6.67
N MET A 368 0.79 10.61 -6.83
CA MET A 368 0.23 10.22 -8.13
C MET A 368 -1.29 10.33 -8.12
N TYR A 369 -1.89 10.15 -9.30
CA TYR A 369 -3.34 10.15 -9.45
C TYR A 369 -3.82 8.99 -10.30
N PHE A 370 -4.96 8.41 -9.91
CA PHE A 370 -5.79 7.60 -10.79
C PHE A 370 -6.97 8.43 -11.29
N VAL A 371 -7.33 8.27 -12.56
CA VAL A 371 -8.49 8.94 -13.17
C VAL A 371 -9.39 7.90 -13.82
N ILE A 372 -10.63 7.81 -13.37
CA ILE A 372 -11.62 6.82 -13.83
C ILE A 372 -12.72 7.55 -14.60
N ASP A 373 -12.71 7.44 -15.94
CA ASP A 373 -13.73 8.08 -16.77
C ASP A 373 -13.80 7.50 -18.20
N THR A 374 -14.35 8.24 -19.16
CA THR A 374 -14.13 8.04 -20.59
C THR A 374 -12.74 8.49 -21.02
N LEU A 375 -12.18 7.90 -22.08
CA LEU A 375 -10.81 8.15 -22.54
C LEU A 375 -10.50 9.63 -22.82
N ASP A 376 -11.42 10.37 -23.45
CA ASP A 376 -11.29 11.82 -23.67
C ASP A 376 -11.19 12.61 -22.35
N LYS A 377 -12.03 12.26 -21.38
CA LYS A 377 -12.05 12.89 -20.05
C LYS A 377 -10.85 12.49 -19.21
N VAL A 378 -10.37 11.25 -19.34
CA VAL A 378 -9.11 10.79 -18.74
C VAL A 378 -7.97 11.64 -19.29
N ALA A 379 -7.82 11.75 -20.61
CA ALA A 379 -6.76 12.56 -21.22
C ALA A 379 -6.83 14.04 -20.76
N GLU A 380 -8.02 14.64 -20.77
CA GLU A 380 -8.25 16.02 -20.31
C GLU A 380 -7.81 16.23 -18.84
N LYS A 381 -8.26 15.35 -17.94
CA LYS A 381 -7.98 15.43 -16.50
C LYS A 381 -6.52 15.10 -16.18
N CYS A 382 -5.97 14.07 -16.79
CA CYS A 382 -4.57 13.67 -16.58
C CYS A 382 -3.60 14.77 -17.01
N ASN A 383 -3.87 15.47 -18.12
CA ASN A 383 -3.05 16.61 -18.54
C ASN A 383 -3.07 17.75 -17.51
N ARG A 384 -4.21 18.02 -16.87
CA ARG A 384 -4.29 19.02 -15.79
C ARG A 384 -3.58 18.57 -14.52
N LEU A 385 -3.58 17.27 -14.23
CA LEU A 385 -2.99 16.70 -13.01
C LEU A 385 -1.49 16.45 -13.10
N ALA A 386 -0.92 16.40 -14.31
CA ALA A 386 0.48 16.04 -14.53
C ALA A 386 1.47 16.93 -13.77
N ASP A 387 1.17 18.22 -13.60
CA ASP A 387 2.02 19.16 -12.87
C ASP A 387 1.80 19.12 -11.34
N HIS A 388 0.79 18.37 -10.87
CA HIS A 388 0.50 18.14 -9.46
C HIS A 388 1.07 16.82 -8.93
N ALA A 389 1.46 15.90 -9.83
CA ALA A 389 2.22 14.73 -9.44
C ALA A 389 3.59 15.16 -8.94
N ASP A 390 4.08 14.48 -7.90
CA ASP A 390 5.24 14.98 -7.18
C ASP A 390 6.11 13.89 -6.61
N TYR A 391 7.38 14.21 -6.43
CA TYR A 391 8.35 13.42 -5.69
C TYR A 391 9.34 14.37 -5.05
N GLU A 392 9.53 14.27 -3.73
CA GLU A 392 10.53 15.05 -3.02
C GLU A 392 10.95 14.37 -1.71
N PRO A 393 12.21 14.54 -1.26
CA PRO A 393 12.58 14.23 0.12
C PRO A 393 11.83 15.17 1.08
N LEU A 394 11.38 14.64 2.21
CA LEU A 394 10.75 15.42 3.27
C LEU A 394 11.78 15.83 4.31
N ASP A 395 11.75 17.10 4.71
CA ASP A 395 12.56 17.61 5.82
C ASP A 395 11.81 17.46 7.15
N LEU A 396 11.87 16.24 7.72
CA LEU A 396 11.35 15.96 9.05
C LEU A 396 12.51 16.00 10.05
N SER A 397 12.52 17.04 10.89
CA SER A 397 13.53 17.28 11.91
C SER A 397 12.94 17.16 13.31
N GLU A 398 13.80 17.03 14.31
CA GLU A 398 13.39 17.05 15.71
C GLU A 398 12.64 18.33 16.11
N ALA A 399 12.87 19.45 15.39
CA ALA A 399 12.28 20.75 15.68
C ALA A 399 10.87 20.93 15.10
N ASN A 400 10.55 20.23 14.02
CA ASN A 400 9.28 20.40 13.29
C ASN A 400 8.36 19.18 13.38
N THR A 401 8.77 18.14 14.10
CA THR A 401 7.99 16.90 14.24
C THR A 401 7.23 16.88 15.58
N PRO A 402 5.90 16.67 15.57
CA PRO A 402 5.11 16.56 16.80
C PRO A 402 5.58 15.42 17.70
N LEU A 403 5.41 15.59 19.00
CA LEU A 403 5.66 14.55 19.99
C LEU A 403 4.39 13.80 20.38
N VAL A 404 4.53 12.51 20.63
CA VAL A 404 3.52 11.59 21.15
C VAL A 404 3.91 11.20 22.57
N PRO A 405 3.08 11.50 23.59
CA PRO A 405 3.32 11.01 24.94
C PRO A 405 3.10 9.50 25.02
N LEU A 406 4.00 8.79 25.71
CA LEU A 406 3.85 7.37 26.01
C LEU A 406 3.57 7.16 27.50
N TYR A 407 2.73 6.19 27.79
CA TYR A 407 2.27 5.85 29.13
C TYR A 407 2.63 4.40 29.46
N ALA A 408 2.93 4.14 30.73
CA ALA A 408 3.10 2.77 31.19
C ALA A 408 1.74 2.08 31.27
N LYS A 409 1.63 0.89 30.66
CA LYS A 409 0.45 0.04 30.67
C LYS A 409 0.85 -1.35 31.14
N ARG A 410 -0.05 -2.07 31.80
CA ARG A 410 0.12 -3.50 32.09
C ARG A 410 -0.75 -4.32 31.16
N VAL A 411 -0.15 -5.31 30.50
CA VAL A 411 -0.86 -6.30 29.70
C VAL A 411 -0.56 -7.67 30.30
N GLY A 412 -1.49 -8.19 31.08
CA GLY A 412 -1.24 -9.37 31.91
C GLY A 412 -0.15 -9.11 32.95
N ALA A 413 0.95 -9.86 32.87
CA ALA A 413 2.09 -9.72 33.77
C ALA A 413 3.16 -8.73 33.25
N ASP A 414 3.13 -8.37 31.97
CA ASP A 414 4.15 -7.52 31.36
C ASP A 414 3.82 -6.03 31.56
N ALA A 415 4.85 -5.24 31.88
CA ALA A 415 4.80 -3.79 31.80
C ALA A 415 5.25 -3.36 30.40
N VAL A 416 4.44 -2.53 29.73
CA VAL A 416 4.67 -2.08 28.35
C VAL A 416 4.43 -0.58 28.23
N LEU A 417 4.78 -0.02 27.07
CA LEU A 417 4.40 1.33 26.68
C LEU A 417 3.15 1.31 25.80
N SER A 418 2.38 2.40 25.85
CA SER A 418 1.23 2.63 24.97
C SER A 418 1.04 4.12 24.72
N ARG A 419 0.42 4.47 23.57
CA ARG A 419 -0.05 5.83 23.30
C ARG A 419 -1.36 6.16 24.01
N GLU A 420 -2.08 5.16 24.52
CA GLU A 420 -3.32 5.35 25.28
C GLU A 420 -3.05 6.12 26.58
N ALA A 421 -3.74 7.24 26.76
CA ALA A 421 -3.56 8.11 27.91
C ALA A 421 -3.92 7.38 29.23
N ALA A 422 -2.92 7.20 30.10
CA ALA A 422 -3.07 6.59 31.41
C ALA A 422 -2.18 7.28 32.46
N GLY A 423 -2.70 8.36 33.05
CA GLY A 423 -2.00 9.11 34.09
C GLY A 423 -0.94 10.06 33.53
N GLN A 424 0.23 10.13 34.18
CA GLN A 424 1.35 10.93 33.68
C GLN A 424 2.12 10.14 32.61
N PRO A 425 2.51 10.77 31.50
CA PRO A 425 3.39 10.11 30.55
C PRO A 425 4.69 9.71 31.22
N VAL A 426 5.35 8.67 30.72
CA VAL A 426 6.68 8.23 31.16
C VAL A 426 7.79 8.77 30.27
N CYS A 427 7.50 9.01 29.00
CA CYS A 427 8.37 9.69 28.04
C CYS A 427 7.55 10.23 26.85
N LYS A 428 8.24 10.89 25.92
CA LYS A 428 7.69 11.30 24.62
C LYS A 428 8.53 10.71 23.49
N VAL A 429 7.87 10.40 22.38
CA VAL A 429 8.51 9.96 21.11
C VAL A 429 8.03 10.85 19.96
N TYR A 430 8.69 10.81 18.81
CA TYR A 430 8.26 11.58 17.65
C TYR A 430 7.09 10.88 16.93
N ALA A 431 6.11 11.66 16.46
CA ALA A 431 4.96 11.13 15.73
C ALA A 431 5.31 10.65 14.32
N TRP A 432 6.32 11.26 13.71
CA TRP A 432 6.73 11.03 12.32
C TRP A 432 8.21 10.62 12.28
N PRO A 433 8.67 9.98 11.20
CA PRO A 433 10.07 9.60 11.06
C PRO A 433 10.95 10.83 10.88
N VAL A 434 11.49 11.35 12.00
CA VAL A 434 12.57 12.34 11.98
C VAL A 434 13.76 11.73 11.23
N ASN A 435 14.52 12.55 10.51
CA ASN A 435 15.71 12.10 9.80
C ASN A 435 16.63 11.28 10.73
N GLN A 436 16.99 10.06 10.32
CA GLN A 436 17.83 9.08 11.04
C GLN A 436 17.18 8.46 12.30
N SER A 437 15.88 8.69 12.54
CA SER A 437 15.17 8.03 13.64
C SER A 437 14.89 6.55 13.33
N VAL A 438 14.55 5.78 14.36
CA VAL A 438 14.06 4.40 14.19
C VAL A 438 12.65 4.28 14.77
N PRO A 439 11.77 3.47 14.17
CA PRO A 439 10.44 3.22 14.72
C PRO A 439 10.55 2.46 16.05
N LEU A 440 9.59 2.70 16.96
CA LEU A 440 9.47 1.98 18.22
C LEU A 440 8.17 1.16 18.21
N PHE A 441 8.28 -0.16 18.22
CA PHE A 441 7.16 -1.09 18.16
C PHE A 441 6.84 -1.67 19.53
N LEU A 442 5.55 -1.86 19.80
CA LEU A 442 5.07 -2.85 20.76
C LEU A 442 4.77 -4.15 19.99
N MET A 443 5.43 -5.23 20.38
CA MET A 443 5.29 -6.54 19.77
C MET A 443 4.93 -7.60 20.81
N LYS A 444 4.42 -8.73 20.33
CA LYS A 444 4.07 -9.88 21.17
C LYS A 444 4.70 -11.14 20.60
N ASN A 445 5.37 -11.92 21.44
CA ASN A 445 5.81 -13.26 21.10
C ASN A 445 4.63 -14.24 21.30
N ASN A 446 4.22 -14.91 20.23
CA ASN A 446 3.04 -15.77 20.22
C ASN A 446 3.26 -17.13 20.90
N GLU A 447 4.50 -17.58 21.04
CA GLU A 447 4.84 -18.82 21.74
C GLU A 447 4.78 -18.63 23.26
N THR A 448 5.29 -17.50 23.75
CA THR A 448 5.37 -17.20 25.19
C THR A 448 4.20 -16.35 25.70
N GLY A 449 3.49 -15.67 24.79
CA GLY A 449 2.46 -14.68 25.11
C GLY A 449 2.98 -13.34 25.60
N ARG A 450 4.31 -13.17 25.73
CA ARG A 450 4.93 -11.98 26.30
C ARG A 450 4.95 -10.81 25.34
N HIS A 451 4.70 -9.62 25.86
CA HIS A 451 4.85 -8.36 25.13
C HIS A 451 6.23 -7.76 25.36
N PHE A 452 6.76 -7.11 24.34
CA PHE A 452 8.05 -6.44 24.39
C PHE A 452 8.06 -5.22 23.46
N VAL A 453 8.94 -4.28 23.77
CA VAL A 453 9.17 -3.07 22.99
C VAL A 453 10.50 -3.20 22.26
N THR A 454 10.55 -2.82 20.99
CA THR A 454 11.76 -2.97 20.16
C THR A 454 11.80 -1.92 19.05
N THR A 455 13.00 -1.64 18.53
CA THR A 455 13.18 -0.91 17.27
C THR A 455 13.41 -1.83 16.07
N ASP A 456 13.53 -3.13 16.31
CA ASP A 456 13.74 -4.15 15.29
C ASP A 456 12.42 -4.89 14.98
N PRO A 457 11.80 -4.69 13.80
CA PRO A 457 10.56 -5.38 13.46
C PRO A 457 10.74 -6.90 13.26
N TYR A 458 11.96 -7.42 13.18
CA TYR A 458 12.28 -8.85 13.11
C TYR A 458 12.62 -9.47 14.46
N ALA A 459 12.65 -8.69 15.56
CA ALA A 459 12.98 -9.20 16.88
C ALA A 459 12.08 -10.39 17.25
N GLN A 460 12.71 -11.50 17.67
CA GLN A 460 12.06 -12.77 18.04
C GLN A 460 11.19 -13.43 16.95
N CYS A 461 11.23 -12.96 15.69
CA CYS A 461 10.52 -13.63 14.61
C CYS A 461 11.10 -15.03 14.32
N ALA A 462 10.39 -15.84 13.54
CA ALA A 462 10.93 -17.15 13.17
C ALA A 462 12.14 -16.97 12.25
N SER A 463 13.24 -17.64 12.58
CA SER A 463 14.49 -17.54 11.85
C SER A 463 15.31 -18.82 11.93
N GLU A 464 16.28 -18.99 11.03
CA GLU A 464 17.26 -20.08 11.09
C GLU A 464 18.62 -19.65 10.52
N PRO A 465 19.73 -20.29 10.90
CA PRO A 465 21.04 -20.00 10.32
C PRO A 465 21.08 -20.27 8.81
N PHE A 466 21.62 -19.32 8.04
CA PHE A 466 21.90 -19.51 6.62
C PHE A 466 23.15 -20.35 6.42
N LYS A 467 23.03 -21.43 5.65
CA LYS A 467 24.18 -22.27 5.28
C LYS A 467 24.98 -21.60 4.15
N ASN A 468 26.11 -20.97 4.50
CA ASN A 468 27.04 -20.38 3.53
C ASN A 468 27.47 -21.43 2.48
N PRO A 469 27.18 -21.23 1.18
CA PRO A 469 27.55 -22.20 0.14
C PRO A 469 29.02 -22.09 -0.27
N PHE A 470 29.71 -21.02 0.13
CA PHE A 470 31.10 -20.79 -0.21
C PHE A 470 32.04 -21.44 0.81
N LYS A 471 33.22 -21.86 0.35
CA LYS A 471 34.29 -22.34 1.24
C LYS A 471 35.12 -21.15 1.76
N PRO A 472 35.74 -21.26 2.95
CA PRO A 472 36.74 -20.29 3.40
C PRO A 472 37.79 -20.01 2.31
N GLY A 473 38.06 -18.74 2.03
CA GLY A 473 38.97 -18.29 0.97
C GLY A 473 38.29 -17.94 -0.36
N HIS A 474 37.01 -18.27 -0.57
CA HIS A 474 36.26 -17.75 -1.71
C HIS A 474 35.92 -16.25 -1.51
N ALA A 475 35.90 -15.46 -2.59
CA ALA A 475 35.67 -14.00 -2.52
C ALA A 475 34.34 -13.63 -1.84
N SER A 476 33.28 -14.39 -2.10
CA SER A 476 31.95 -14.18 -1.49
C SER A 476 31.80 -14.82 -0.09
N TYR A 477 32.78 -15.54 0.44
CA TYR A 477 32.61 -16.27 1.71
C TYR A 477 32.21 -15.34 2.86
N ALA A 478 32.93 -14.23 3.03
CA ALA A 478 32.67 -13.28 4.11
C ALA A 478 31.28 -12.64 4.04
N LYS A 479 30.78 -12.35 2.82
CA LYS A 479 29.45 -11.75 2.59
C LYS A 479 28.30 -12.60 3.15
N TYR A 480 28.46 -13.91 3.13
CA TYR A 480 27.43 -14.88 3.48
C TYR A 480 27.72 -15.66 4.78
N GLN A 481 28.80 -15.34 5.46
CA GLN A 481 29.15 -15.97 6.73
C GLN A 481 28.22 -15.47 7.84
N ASP A 482 27.78 -16.38 8.71
CA ASP A 482 26.96 -16.10 9.90
C ASP A 482 25.66 -15.32 9.63
N ARG A 483 25.09 -15.50 8.43
CA ARG A 483 23.80 -14.89 8.07
C ARG A 483 22.64 -15.69 8.65
N THR A 484 21.51 -15.02 8.86
CA THR A 484 20.27 -15.59 9.37
C THR A 484 19.18 -15.45 8.32
N ILE A 485 18.40 -16.50 8.05
CA ILE A 485 17.21 -16.43 7.21
C ILE A 485 16.01 -16.05 8.08
N TYR A 486 15.35 -14.94 7.75
CA TYR A 486 14.18 -14.43 8.46
C TYR A 486 12.87 -14.88 7.81
N ARG A 487 11.88 -15.24 8.64
CA ARG A 487 10.54 -15.72 8.25
C ARG A 487 9.45 -15.08 9.10
N PRO A 488 9.26 -13.75 9.03
CA PRO A 488 8.22 -13.05 9.82
C PRO A 488 6.81 -13.61 9.56
N TYR A 489 6.57 -14.14 8.35
CA TYR A 489 5.29 -14.72 7.94
C TYR A 489 4.88 -16.01 8.66
N LEU A 490 5.77 -16.63 9.44
CA LEU A 490 5.41 -17.77 10.31
C LEU A 490 4.69 -17.33 11.60
N LYS A 491 4.53 -16.01 11.82
CA LYS A 491 3.74 -15.43 12.93
C LYS A 491 4.16 -15.93 14.31
N LYS A 492 5.46 -16.13 14.53
CA LYS A 492 6.03 -16.28 15.88
C LYS A 492 5.86 -14.99 16.70
N THR A 493 5.73 -13.86 16.01
CA THR A 493 5.50 -12.54 16.59
C THR A 493 4.31 -11.85 15.93
N ASP A 494 3.62 -11.02 16.71
CA ASP A 494 2.61 -10.07 16.26
C ASP A 494 3.12 -8.63 16.49
N TRP A 495 2.85 -7.74 15.53
CA TRP A 495 3.09 -6.29 15.62
C TRP A 495 1.83 -5.64 16.15
N ILE A 496 1.84 -5.21 17.41
CA ILE A 496 0.64 -4.75 18.12
C ILE A 496 0.38 -3.27 17.83
N GLU A 497 1.43 -2.44 17.95
CA GLU A 497 1.31 -1.00 17.85
C GLU A 497 2.65 -0.37 17.42
N LEU A 498 2.61 0.64 16.56
CA LEU A 498 3.73 1.59 16.42
C LEU A 498 3.54 2.70 17.44
N LEU A 499 4.48 2.81 18.39
CA LEU A 499 4.43 3.80 19.45
C LEU A 499 4.88 5.19 18.97
N GLY A 500 5.75 5.23 17.96
CA GLY A 500 6.29 6.44 17.35
C GLY A 500 7.74 6.22 16.90
N PHE A 501 8.54 7.29 16.88
CA PHE A 501 9.92 7.27 16.43
C PHE A 501 10.86 7.80 17.51
N VAL A 502 12.03 7.18 17.62
CA VAL A 502 13.06 7.46 18.63
C VAL A 502 14.40 7.67 17.95
N MET A 503 15.31 8.40 18.60
CA MET A 503 16.61 8.73 18.02
C MET A 503 17.69 7.78 18.55
N PRO A 504 18.55 7.21 17.69
CA PRO A 504 19.83 6.66 18.12
C PRO A 504 20.65 7.71 18.87
N GLU A 505 21.42 7.29 19.89
CA GLU A 505 22.16 8.21 20.77
C GLU A 505 23.16 9.09 20.02
N ASP A 506 23.82 8.54 18.99
CA ASP A 506 24.79 9.26 18.15
C ASP A 506 24.14 10.24 17.17
N ARG A 507 22.81 10.18 17.00
CA ARG A 507 22.02 11.02 16.08
C ARG A 507 21.11 12.02 16.77
N ALA A 508 20.83 11.85 18.06
CA ALA A 508 19.96 12.74 18.82
C ALA A 508 20.58 14.15 19.03
N ASP A 509 19.81 15.22 18.81
CA ASP A 509 20.21 16.60 19.13
C ASP A 509 20.13 16.88 20.64
N ARG A 510 21.08 16.30 21.37
CA ARG A 510 21.25 16.47 22.81
C ARG A 510 21.76 17.86 23.21
N LYS A 511 22.09 18.72 22.24
CA LYS A 511 22.46 20.12 22.51
C LYS A 511 21.23 20.99 22.68
N THR A 512 20.17 20.69 21.91
CA THR A 512 18.93 21.46 21.93
C THR A 512 17.87 20.86 22.84
N TYR A 513 17.84 19.53 22.98
CA TYR A 513 16.75 18.82 23.64
C TYR A 513 17.20 17.90 24.77
N ALA A 514 16.30 17.67 25.73
CA ALA A 514 16.56 16.75 26.83
C ALA A 514 16.11 15.33 26.45
N TYR A 515 17.01 14.40 26.67
CA TYR A 515 16.83 13.00 26.35
C TYR A 515 17.12 12.11 27.56
N ASP A 516 16.38 11.01 27.65
CA ASP A 516 16.67 9.89 28.53
C ASP A 516 16.92 8.64 27.68
N SER A 517 17.76 7.72 28.14
CA SER A 517 17.90 6.42 27.47
C SER A 517 16.61 5.63 27.63
N LEU A 518 16.16 4.98 26.55
CA LEU A 518 14.97 4.13 26.57
C LEU A 518 15.08 3.01 27.61
N SER A 519 16.29 2.44 27.75
CA SER A 519 16.60 1.39 28.73
C SER A 519 16.54 1.86 30.18
N ALA A 520 16.64 3.19 30.42
CA ALA A 520 16.58 3.77 31.76
C ALA A 520 15.15 4.08 32.21
N ILE A 521 14.13 3.83 31.38
CA ILE A 521 12.73 3.98 31.76
C ILE A 521 12.34 2.79 32.65
N PRO A 522 11.96 3.00 33.93
CA PRO A 522 11.71 1.88 34.86
C PRO A 522 10.62 0.91 34.40
N ALA A 523 9.70 1.36 33.56
CA ALA A 523 8.64 0.51 32.98
C ALA A 523 9.15 -0.47 31.91
N LEU A 524 10.38 -0.30 31.40
CA LEU A 524 10.92 -1.02 30.25
C LEU A 524 12.12 -1.92 30.54
N GLU A 525 12.68 -1.90 31.76
CA GLU A 525 13.90 -2.64 32.12
C GLU A 525 13.85 -4.14 31.74
N GLN A 526 12.66 -4.74 31.72
CA GLN A 526 12.46 -6.15 31.36
C GLN A 526 11.65 -6.39 30.07
N ALA A 527 11.19 -5.30 29.45
CA ALA A 527 10.30 -5.36 28.29
C ALA A 527 10.97 -4.85 27.01
N PHE A 528 12.11 -4.17 27.10
CA PHE A 528 12.86 -3.77 25.91
C PHE A 528 13.70 -4.93 25.35
N ASP A 529 13.52 -5.23 24.07
CA ASP A 529 14.33 -6.15 23.30
C ASP A 529 15.01 -5.37 22.16
N PRO A 530 16.34 -5.18 22.19
CA PRO A 530 17.04 -4.46 21.13
C PRO A 530 17.01 -5.21 19.78
N GLY A 531 16.69 -6.50 19.75
CA GLY A 531 16.75 -7.30 18.52
C GLY A 531 18.17 -7.46 17.97
N ASP A 532 18.27 -7.67 16.66
CA ASP A 532 19.52 -8.00 15.96
C ASP A 532 20.14 -6.79 15.24
N THR A 533 19.53 -5.61 15.32
CA THR A 533 20.04 -4.40 14.62
C THR A 533 21.18 -3.77 15.41
N ILE A 534 22.29 -3.45 14.72
CA ILE A 534 23.46 -2.79 15.34
C ILE A 534 23.04 -1.43 15.92
N GLY A 535 23.42 -1.16 17.18
CA GLY A 535 23.13 0.12 17.85
C GLY A 535 21.71 0.21 18.42
N ALA A 536 20.89 -0.83 18.31
CA ALA A 536 19.52 -0.83 18.82
C ALA A 536 19.41 -0.74 20.36
N GLN A 537 20.51 -0.92 21.10
CA GLN A 537 20.55 -0.71 22.54
C GLN A 537 20.71 0.78 22.95
N ASP A 538 21.27 1.61 22.07
CA ASP A 538 21.65 3.01 22.37
C ASP A 538 20.58 3.97 21.84
N ILE A 539 19.36 3.83 22.37
CA ILE A 539 18.17 4.54 21.90
C ILE A 539 17.71 5.59 22.92
N MET A 540 17.35 6.77 22.41
CA MET A 540 16.98 7.94 23.19
C MET A 540 15.51 8.31 23.00
N VAL A 541 14.83 8.66 24.10
CA VAL A 541 13.47 9.21 24.12
C VAL A 541 13.47 10.64 24.64
N ARG A 542 12.49 11.44 24.22
CA ARG A 542 12.32 12.81 24.70
C ARG A 542 11.79 12.80 26.13
N ARG A 543 12.40 13.62 26.99
CA ARG A 543 11.96 13.76 28.39
C ARG A 543 10.61 14.48 28.44
N ASN A 544 9.80 14.15 29.44
CA ASN A 544 8.48 14.78 29.61
C ASN A 544 8.52 16.26 30.00
N THR A 545 9.65 16.74 30.52
CA THR A 545 9.80 18.10 31.04
C THR A 545 10.02 19.17 29.97
N ASP A 546 10.18 18.76 28.71
CA ASP A 546 10.34 19.65 27.55
C ASP A 546 9.01 20.24 27.06
#